data_AF-A0A7X6ZV55-F1
#
_entry.id   AF-A0A7X6ZV55-F1
#
_cell.length_a   1.000
_cell.length_b   1.000
_cell.length_c   1.000
_cell.angle_alpha   90.00
_cell.angle_beta   90.00
_cell.angle_gamma   90.00
#
_symmetry.space_group_name_H-M   'P 1'
#
loop_
_entity.id
_entity.type
_entity.pdbx_description
1 polymer ?
#
loop_
_entity_poly.entity_id
_entity_poly.type
_entity_poly.pdbx_seq_one_letter_code
_entity_poly.pdbx_strand_id
1 'polypeptide(L)'
;MSKYVCSICGYIYDEATDIPEADIAPGTKWEDIPDDWVCPICGATKAEFEKQGDAAVSSQKKPEPVVEMSTDMQELSPLEISALCTNLARGCEKQYKSKEAALFTELAGYFKDTSLPAKNPDYNKLIALIEKDLEQGFTNANAIASDSKDRGALRALVWSEKVTRILKSLLTRYQKEGDVMLENTGVYVCTICGFVYIGDTPPEICPVCKVPNWKFEKVEGRSL
;
A
#
# COMPACT_ATOMS: atom_id res chain seq x y z
N MET A 1 -17.00 -24.95 -8.84
CA MET A 1 -17.10 -23.49 -8.98
C MET A 1 -15.70 -22.93 -9.10
N SER A 2 -15.51 -22.00 -10.02
CA SER A 2 -14.21 -21.40 -10.25
C SER A 2 -13.89 -20.42 -9.12
N LYS A 3 -12.61 -20.27 -8.79
CA LYS A 3 -12.13 -19.26 -7.87
C LYS A 3 -11.19 -18.33 -8.60
N TYR A 4 -11.21 -17.05 -8.26
CA TYR A 4 -10.38 -16.02 -8.87
C TYR A 4 -9.60 -15.30 -7.78
N VAL A 5 -8.30 -15.12 -7.98
CA VAL A 5 -7.39 -14.53 -7.00
C VAL A 5 -6.94 -13.17 -7.52
N CYS A 6 -7.13 -12.13 -6.71
CA CYS A 6 -6.62 -10.80 -6.99
C CYS A 6 -5.08 -10.82 -6.96
N SER A 7 -4.44 -10.47 -8.07
CA SER A 7 -2.98 -10.40 -8.22
C SER A 7 -2.35 -9.36 -7.27
N ILE A 8 -3.11 -8.32 -6.90
CA ILE A 8 -2.65 -7.21 -6.05
C ILE A 8 -2.65 -7.58 -4.57
N CYS A 9 -3.77 -8.07 -4.05
CA CYS A 9 -3.93 -8.28 -2.60
C CYS A 9 -4.08 -9.75 -2.18
N GLY A 10 -4.33 -10.66 -3.12
CA GLY A 10 -4.57 -12.08 -2.87
C GLY A 10 -5.98 -12.41 -2.36
N TYR A 11 -6.93 -11.47 -2.44
CA TYR A 11 -8.35 -11.76 -2.17
C TYR A 11 -8.84 -12.84 -3.14
N ILE A 12 -9.60 -13.81 -2.62
CA ILE A 12 -10.15 -14.90 -3.40
C ILE A 12 -11.65 -14.65 -3.56
N TYR A 13 -12.07 -14.38 -4.79
CA TYR A 13 -13.46 -14.48 -5.20
C TYR A 13 -13.80 -15.96 -5.42
N ASP A 14 -14.85 -16.45 -4.78
CA ASP A 14 -15.37 -17.81 -4.94
C ASP A 14 -16.79 -17.71 -5.46
N GLU A 15 -17.05 -18.24 -6.67
CA GLU A 15 -18.40 -18.25 -7.25
C GLU A 15 -19.42 -18.97 -6.36
N ALA A 16 -18.99 -19.79 -5.39
CA ALA A 16 -19.87 -20.45 -4.43
C ALA A 16 -20.35 -19.55 -3.27
N THR A 17 -19.74 -18.38 -3.09
CA THR A 17 -19.97 -17.49 -1.94
C THR A 17 -20.64 -16.19 -2.41
N ASP A 18 -21.47 -15.59 -1.57
CA ASP A 18 -21.97 -14.22 -1.76
C ASP A 18 -20.96 -13.15 -1.37
N ILE A 19 -21.14 -11.95 -1.93
CA ILE A 19 -20.56 -10.70 -1.43
C ILE A 19 -21.73 -9.73 -1.23
N PRO A 20 -22.39 -9.77 -0.06
CA PRO A 20 -23.55 -8.92 0.22
C PRO A 20 -23.27 -7.43 0.06
N GLU A 21 -22.05 -6.97 0.37
CA GLU A 21 -21.64 -5.57 0.26
C GLU A 21 -21.56 -5.07 -1.18
N ALA A 22 -21.50 -5.97 -2.15
CA ALA A 22 -21.44 -5.67 -3.58
C ALA A 22 -22.69 -6.15 -4.33
N ASP A 23 -23.75 -6.56 -3.62
CA ASP A 23 -24.97 -7.15 -4.17
C ASP A 23 -24.71 -8.36 -5.10
N ILE A 24 -23.65 -9.15 -4.81
CA ILE A 24 -23.31 -10.35 -5.58
C ILE A 24 -23.83 -11.59 -4.87
N ALA A 25 -24.80 -12.29 -5.49
CA ALA A 25 -25.39 -13.50 -4.95
C ALA A 25 -24.46 -14.73 -5.08
N PRO A 26 -24.62 -15.77 -4.22
CA PRO A 26 -23.89 -17.02 -4.38
C PRO A 26 -24.25 -17.66 -5.72
N GLY A 27 -23.26 -18.16 -6.44
CA GLY A 27 -23.43 -18.75 -7.77
C GLY A 27 -23.24 -17.78 -8.93
N THR A 28 -22.97 -16.50 -8.67
CA THR A 28 -22.63 -15.53 -9.73
C THR A 28 -21.31 -15.92 -10.38
N LYS A 29 -21.33 -16.19 -11.69
CA LYS A 29 -20.09 -16.53 -12.40
C LYS A 29 -19.23 -15.28 -12.57
N TRP A 30 -17.92 -15.48 -12.72
CA TRP A 30 -17.00 -14.36 -12.97
C TRP A 30 -17.38 -13.49 -14.17
N GLU A 31 -17.91 -14.11 -15.23
CA GLU A 31 -18.37 -13.42 -16.44
C GLU A 31 -19.56 -12.49 -16.16
N ASP A 32 -20.41 -12.87 -15.20
CA ASP A 32 -21.64 -12.14 -14.84
C ASP A 32 -21.38 -11.01 -13.82
N ILE A 33 -20.17 -10.91 -13.25
CA ILE A 33 -19.80 -9.79 -12.37
C ILE A 33 -19.72 -8.50 -13.19
N PRO A 34 -20.33 -7.39 -12.73
CA PRO A 34 -20.21 -6.09 -13.39
C PRO A 34 -18.76 -5.66 -13.62
N ASP A 35 -18.48 -4.97 -14.74
CA ASP A 35 -17.11 -4.55 -15.08
C ASP A 35 -16.57 -3.42 -14.19
N ASP A 36 -17.48 -2.68 -13.54
CA ASP A 36 -17.19 -1.66 -12.54
C ASP A 36 -16.94 -2.23 -11.14
N TRP A 37 -17.16 -3.54 -10.95
CA TRP A 37 -16.83 -4.20 -9.70
C TRP A 37 -15.31 -4.16 -9.44
N VAL A 38 -14.98 -3.88 -8.18
CA VAL A 38 -13.60 -3.80 -7.70
C VAL A 38 -13.39 -4.73 -6.51
N CYS A 39 -12.15 -5.18 -6.33
CA CYS A 39 -11.75 -6.01 -5.21
C CYS A 39 -12.12 -5.31 -3.88
N PRO A 40 -12.87 -5.96 -2.98
CA PRO A 40 -13.33 -5.35 -1.72
C PRO A 40 -12.18 -5.06 -0.74
N ILE A 41 -10.99 -5.64 -0.98
CA ILE A 41 -9.82 -5.47 -0.10
C ILE A 41 -8.93 -4.32 -0.57
N CYS A 42 -8.75 -4.12 -1.88
CA CYS A 42 -7.74 -3.19 -2.40
C CYS A 42 -8.24 -2.27 -3.52
N GLY A 43 -9.48 -2.42 -3.96
CA GLY A 43 -10.04 -1.63 -5.05
C GLY A 43 -9.48 -1.97 -6.44
N ALA A 44 -8.74 -3.06 -6.59
CA ALA A 44 -8.25 -3.52 -7.89
C ALA A 44 -9.42 -3.90 -8.80
N THR A 45 -9.35 -3.51 -10.08
CA THR A 45 -10.40 -3.83 -11.06
C THR A 45 -10.46 -5.32 -11.37
N LYS A 46 -11.57 -5.77 -11.98
CA LYS A 46 -11.75 -7.15 -12.49
C LYS A 46 -10.57 -7.66 -13.35
N ALA A 47 -9.89 -6.80 -14.10
CA ALA A 47 -8.73 -7.16 -14.92
C ALA A 47 -7.51 -7.66 -14.11
N GLU A 48 -7.43 -7.35 -12.81
CA GLU A 48 -6.33 -7.72 -11.91
C GLU A 48 -6.57 -9.07 -11.20
N PHE A 49 -7.51 -9.88 -11.67
CA PHE A 49 -7.81 -11.19 -11.10
C PHE A 49 -7.40 -12.33 -12.05
N GLU A 50 -6.78 -13.35 -11.48
CA GLU A 50 -6.35 -14.54 -12.18
C GLU A 50 -7.16 -15.75 -11.71
N LYS A 51 -7.53 -16.65 -12.62
CA LYS A 51 -8.26 -17.86 -12.26
C LYS A 51 -7.35 -18.80 -11.46
N GLN A 52 -7.81 -19.22 -10.29
CA GLN A 52 -7.07 -20.11 -9.40
C GLN A 52 -6.86 -21.48 -10.08
N GLY A 53 -5.62 -21.76 -10.50
CA GLY A 53 -5.25 -22.98 -11.22
C GLY A 53 -4.55 -22.73 -12.55
N ASP A 54 -4.62 -21.50 -13.09
CA ASP A 54 -3.76 -21.08 -14.19
C ASP A 54 -2.40 -20.68 -13.59
N ALA A 55 -1.39 -21.53 -13.82
CA ALA A 55 -0.02 -21.20 -13.44
C ALA A 55 0.46 -20.04 -14.32
N ALA A 56 0.28 -18.81 -13.85
CA ALA A 56 1.03 -17.67 -14.35
C ALA A 56 2.50 -17.93 -14.02
N VAL A 57 3.22 -18.49 -14.99
CA VAL A 57 4.67 -18.62 -14.96
C VAL A 57 5.21 -17.19 -14.99
N SER A 58 5.48 -16.61 -13.81
CA SER A 58 6.25 -15.38 -13.74
C SER A 58 7.68 -15.72 -14.16
N SER A 59 7.97 -15.64 -15.46
CA SER A 59 9.33 -15.70 -15.99
C SER A 59 10.05 -14.42 -15.58
N GLN A 60 10.44 -14.32 -14.31
CA GLN A 60 11.30 -13.24 -13.84
C GLN A 60 12.72 -13.52 -14.35
N LYS A 61 13.06 -12.92 -15.48
CA LYS A 61 14.46 -12.74 -15.88
C LYS A 61 15.12 -11.90 -14.79
N LYS A 62 16.18 -12.40 -14.14
CA LYS A 62 16.94 -11.66 -13.11
C LYS A 62 17.31 -10.28 -13.71
N PRO A 63 16.70 -9.19 -13.23
CA PRO A 63 17.06 -7.86 -13.69
C PRO A 63 18.45 -7.55 -13.13
N GLU A 64 19.34 -7.13 -14.01
CA GLU A 64 20.61 -6.56 -13.57
C GLU A 64 20.30 -5.23 -12.88
N PRO A 65 20.79 -4.99 -11.64
CA PRO A 65 20.53 -3.75 -10.95
C PRO A 65 21.17 -2.58 -11.70
N VAL A 66 20.35 -1.68 -12.26
CA VAL A 66 20.78 -0.59 -13.15
C VAL A 66 20.97 0.75 -12.44
N VAL A 67 21.04 0.77 -11.10
CA VAL A 67 21.13 2.05 -10.37
C VAL A 67 22.59 2.45 -10.21
N GLU A 68 22.98 3.54 -10.88
CA GLU A 68 24.12 4.34 -10.48
C GLU A 68 23.83 4.90 -9.08
N MET A 69 24.49 4.35 -8.06
CA MET A 69 24.49 4.96 -6.74
C MET A 69 25.14 6.33 -6.86
N SER A 70 24.34 7.39 -6.79
CA SER A 70 24.85 8.74 -6.60
C SER A 70 25.69 8.73 -5.31
N THR A 71 26.97 9.08 -5.45
CA THR A 71 27.92 9.14 -4.32
C THR A 71 27.72 10.39 -3.46
N ASP A 72 26.80 11.26 -3.84
CA ASP A 72 26.60 12.54 -3.18
C ASP A 72 25.56 12.37 -2.07
N MET A 73 25.98 12.68 -0.84
CA MET A 73 25.05 12.78 0.29
C MET A 73 24.06 13.92 -0.01
N GLN A 74 22.82 13.55 -0.32
CA GLN A 74 21.75 14.52 -0.54
C GLN A 74 21.15 14.94 0.81
N GLU A 75 20.94 16.24 0.97
CA GLU A 75 20.24 16.78 2.13
C GLU A 75 18.75 16.46 2.02
N LEU A 76 18.18 15.91 3.09
CA LEU A 76 16.74 15.61 3.16
C LEU A 76 15.94 16.89 3.28
N SER A 77 14.81 16.96 2.57
CA SER A 77 13.84 18.02 2.75
C SER A 77 13.22 17.98 4.16
N PRO A 78 12.65 19.10 4.65
CA PRO A 78 11.95 19.10 5.94
C PRO A 78 10.88 18.02 6.04
N LEU A 79 10.12 17.76 4.97
CA LEU A 79 9.08 16.73 4.99
C LEU A 79 9.66 15.30 5.11
N GLU A 80 10.79 15.03 4.47
CA GLU A 80 11.49 13.74 4.59
C GLU A 80 12.07 13.55 5.99
N ILE A 81 12.61 14.61 6.60
CA ILE A 81 13.08 14.56 7.99
C ILE A 81 11.89 14.34 8.94
N SER A 82 10.77 15.01 8.70
CA SER A 82 9.54 14.79 9.48
C SER A 82 9.08 13.33 9.43
N ALA A 83 9.08 12.71 8.24
CA ALA A 83 8.74 11.31 8.07
C ALA A 83 9.76 10.38 8.77
N LEU A 84 11.05 10.68 8.68
CA LEU A 84 12.10 9.95 9.38
C LEU A 84 11.91 10.01 10.90
N CYS A 85 11.69 11.20 11.45
CA CYS A 85 11.42 11.39 12.89
C CYS A 85 10.16 10.64 13.33
N THR A 86 9.09 10.64 12.54
CA THR A 86 7.88 9.86 12.84
C THR A 86 8.17 8.36 12.92
N ASN A 87 8.98 7.83 12.01
CA ASN A 87 9.39 6.42 12.03
C ASN A 87 10.28 6.09 13.25
N LEU A 88 11.22 6.98 13.59
CA LEU A 88 12.07 6.84 14.77
C LEU A 88 11.25 6.87 16.06
N ALA A 89 10.26 7.77 16.17
CA ALA A 89 9.35 7.83 17.31
C ALA A 89 8.64 6.48 17.55
N ARG A 90 8.03 5.91 16.51
CA ARG A 90 7.39 4.58 16.55
C ARG A 90 8.38 3.47 16.90
N GLY A 91 9.63 3.58 16.45
CA GLY A 91 10.70 2.66 16.81
C GLY A 91 11.08 2.74 18.29
N CYS A 92 11.12 3.94 18.87
CA CYS A 92 11.38 4.19 20.28
C CYS A 92 10.24 3.69 21.17
N GLU A 93 8.98 3.89 20.79
CA GLU A 93 7.82 3.35 21.50
C GLU A 93 7.90 1.82 21.66
N LYS A 94 8.23 1.11 20.57
CA LYS A 94 8.40 -0.35 20.57
C LYS A 94 9.56 -0.84 21.45
N GLN A 95 10.49 0.05 21.79
CA GLN A 95 11.63 -0.20 22.67
C GLN A 95 11.41 0.34 24.09
N TYR A 96 10.21 0.80 24.43
CA TYR A 96 9.87 1.41 25.73
C TYR A 96 10.68 2.68 26.05
N LYS A 97 11.17 3.37 25.02
CA LYS A 97 11.92 4.63 25.12
C LYS A 97 10.98 5.83 24.97
N SER A 98 10.16 6.06 26.00
CA SER A 98 9.07 7.05 25.94
C SER A 98 9.56 8.49 25.76
N LYS A 99 10.70 8.84 26.37
CA LYS A 99 11.28 10.18 26.25
C LYS A 99 11.74 10.46 24.83
N GLU A 100 12.49 9.54 24.22
CA GLU A 100 12.99 9.65 22.86
C GLU A 100 11.85 9.63 21.84
N ALA A 101 10.83 8.80 22.06
CA ALA A 101 9.63 8.80 21.23
C ALA A 101 8.94 10.17 21.22
N ALA A 102 8.77 10.80 22.40
CA ALA A 102 8.20 12.13 22.52
C ALA A 102 9.05 13.20 21.79
N LEU A 103 10.37 13.16 21.96
CA LEU A 103 11.29 14.10 21.31
C LEU A 103 11.28 13.96 19.78
N PHE A 104 11.27 12.72 19.26
CA PHE A 104 11.15 12.51 17.82
C PHE A 104 9.78 12.94 17.27
N THR A 105 8.72 12.81 18.07
CA THR A 105 7.39 13.32 17.70
C THR A 105 7.38 14.84 17.62
N GLU A 106 8.02 15.53 18.57
CA GLU A 106 8.19 16.99 18.55
C GLU A 106 8.98 17.44 17.31
N LEU A 107 10.11 16.80 17.03
CA LEU A 107 10.91 17.07 15.83
C LEU A 107 10.10 16.82 14.55
N ALA A 108 9.33 15.74 14.50
CA ALA A 108 8.49 15.44 13.35
C ALA A 108 7.47 16.57 13.09
N GLY A 109 6.85 17.11 14.15
CA GLY A 109 5.97 18.27 14.08
C GLY A 109 6.69 19.51 13.55
N TYR A 110 7.82 19.87 14.15
CA TYR A 110 8.63 21.02 13.74
C TYR A 110 8.99 20.99 12.25
N PHE A 111 9.51 19.87 11.76
CA PHE A 111 9.92 19.73 10.37
C PHE A 111 8.72 19.68 9.40
N LYS A 112 7.57 19.16 9.84
CA LYS A 112 6.33 19.21 9.08
C LYS A 112 5.83 20.64 8.92
N ASP A 113 5.84 21.43 9.98
CA ASP A 113 5.38 22.82 9.98
C ASP A 113 6.29 23.72 9.14
N THR A 114 7.57 23.36 9.03
CA THR A 114 8.55 24.05 8.18
C THR A 114 8.48 23.59 6.71
N SER A 115 7.75 22.52 6.40
CA SER A 115 7.67 21.97 5.04
C SER A 115 6.83 22.84 4.13
N LEU A 116 7.32 23.05 2.90
CA LEU A 116 6.57 23.79 1.88
C LEU A 116 5.59 22.85 1.18
N PRO A 117 4.38 23.32 0.82
CA PRO A 117 3.47 22.56 -0.04
C PRO A 117 4.13 22.16 -1.36
N ALA A 118 3.69 21.03 -1.92
CA ALA A 118 4.16 20.59 -3.22
C ALA A 118 3.89 21.66 -4.29
N LYS A 119 4.90 21.95 -5.12
CA LYS A 119 4.75 22.85 -6.27
C LYS A 119 4.06 22.07 -7.39
N ASN A 120 2.91 22.56 -7.86
CA ASN A 120 2.11 21.95 -8.94
C ASN A 120 1.78 20.46 -8.68
N PRO A 121 1.02 20.17 -7.60
CA PRO A 121 0.62 18.81 -7.26
C PRO A 121 -0.23 18.21 -8.38
N ASP A 122 0.07 16.97 -8.75
CA ASP A 122 -0.59 16.26 -9.84
C ASP A 122 -0.56 14.76 -9.55
N TYR A 123 -1.75 14.13 -9.61
CA TYR A 123 -1.90 12.69 -9.38
C TYR A 123 -1.10 11.86 -10.38
N ASN A 124 -0.97 12.31 -11.64
CA ASN A 124 -0.20 11.57 -12.64
C ASN A 124 1.29 11.50 -12.27
N LYS A 125 1.86 12.60 -11.74
CA LYS A 125 3.24 12.61 -11.26
C LYS A 125 3.42 11.66 -10.07
N LEU A 126 2.47 11.62 -9.15
CA LEU A 126 2.52 10.73 -7.99
C LEU A 126 2.43 9.25 -8.43
N ILE A 127 1.53 8.93 -9.35
CA ILE A 127 1.39 7.59 -9.93
C ILE A 127 2.68 7.18 -10.65
N ALA A 128 3.30 8.08 -11.43
CA ALA A 128 4.55 7.80 -12.13
C ALA A 128 5.72 7.50 -11.17
N LEU A 129 5.79 8.17 -10.01
CA LEU A 129 6.78 7.83 -8.98
C LEU A 129 6.54 6.44 -8.40
N ILE A 130 5.28 6.10 -8.13
CA ILE A 130 4.90 4.76 -7.65
C ILE A 130 5.22 3.68 -8.69
N GLU A 131 4.94 3.93 -9.97
CA GLU A 131 5.29 3.01 -11.06
C GLU A 131 6.78 2.79 -11.15
N LYS A 132 7.58 3.86 -11.06
CA LYS A 132 9.04 3.74 -11.03
C LYS A 132 9.53 2.87 -9.87
N ASP A 133 8.95 3.02 -8.68
CA ASP A 133 9.28 2.16 -7.54
C ASP A 133 8.88 0.70 -7.79
N LEU A 134 7.69 0.45 -8.33
CA LEU A 134 7.19 -0.90 -8.63
C LEU A 134 7.99 -1.62 -9.72
N GLU A 135 8.42 -0.89 -10.75
CA GLU A 135 9.13 -1.47 -11.89
C GLU A 135 10.63 -1.60 -11.63
N GLN A 136 11.24 -0.60 -10.99
CA GLN A 136 12.68 -0.49 -10.84
C GLN A 136 13.11 -0.57 -9.38
N GLY A 137 12.51 0.23 -8.49
CA GLY A 137 12.92 0.34 -7.09
C GLY A 137 12.90 -0.99 -6.33
N PHE A 138 11.72 -1.61 -6.25
CA PHE A 138 11.52 -2.90 -5.59
C PHE A 138 12.29 -4.02 -6.27
N THR A 139 12.31 -4.03 -7.60
CA THR A 139 13.05 -4.99 -8.40
C THR A 139 14.53 -5.01 -8.02
N ASN A 140 15.17 -3.84 -7.99
CA ASN A 140 16.59 -3.71 -7.65
C ASN A 140 16.85 -4.04 -6.17
N ALA A 141 16.01 -3.53 -5.27
CA ALA A 141 16.15 -3.80 -3.84
C ALA A 141 15.99 -5.29 -3.50
N ASN A 142 15.04 -5.98 -4.15
CA ASN A 142 14.84 -7.42 -3.99
C ASN A 142 16.05 -8.21 -4.49
N ALA A 143 16.65 -7.83 -5.62
CA ALA A 143 17.86 -8.48 -6.14
C ALA A 143 19.03 -8.37 -5.13
N ILE A 144 19.28 -7.18 -4.60
CA ILE A 144 20.34 -6.91 -3.62
C ILE A 144 20.07 -7.67 -2.30
N ALA A 145 18.84 -7.60 -1.78
CA ALA A 145 18.45 -8.28 -0.55
C ALA A 145 18.52 -9.82 -0.69
N SER A 146 18.17 -10.35 -1.87
CA SER A 146 18.27 -11.78 -2.17
C SER A 146 19.73 -12.24 -2.26
N ASP A 147 20.57 -11.50 -2.98
CA ASP A 147 21.99 -11.84 -3.14
C ASP A 147 22.74 -11.80 -1.79
N SER A 148 22.36 -10.88 -0.89
CA SER A 148 22.86 -10.81 0.49
C SER A 148 22.17 -11.76 1.47
N LYS A 149 21.11 -12.47 1.05
CA LYS A 149 20.27 -13.35 1.89
C LYS A 149 19.67 -12.64 3.11
N ASP A 150 19.41 -11.34 3.00
CA ASP A 150 18.79 -10.55 4.07
C ASP A 150 17.28 -10.82 4.12
N ARG A 151 16.90 -11.78 4.98
CA ARG A 151 15.49 -12.14 5.19
C ARG A 151 14.65 -10.99 5.76
N GLY A 152 15.26 -10.08 6.52
CA GLY A 152 14.56 -8.94 7.10
C GLY A 152 14.17 -7.94 6.02
N ALA A 153 15.13 -7.56 5.17
CA ALA A 153 14.90 -6.70 4.02
C ALA A 153 13.90 -7.33 3.04
N LEU A 154 14.08 -8.60 2.68
CA LEU A 154 13.15 -9.31 1.78
C LEU A 154 11.71 -9.28 2.30
N ARG A 155 11.49 -9.51 3.61
CA ARG A 155 10.15 -9.44 4.19
C ARG A 155 9.56 -8.02 4.11
N ALA A 156 10.36 -7.01 4.42
CA ALA A 156 9.93 -5.62 4.33
C ALA A 156 9.58 -5.22 2.89
N LEU A 157 10.38 -5.66 1.92
CA LEU A 157 10.16 -5.40 0.49
C LEU A 157 8.86 -6.06 0.00
N VAL A 158 8.60 -7.32 0.36
CA VAL A 158 7.34 -8.00 -0.01
C VAL A 158 6.10 -7.24 0.47
N TRP A 159 6.11 -6.78 1.73
CA TRP A 159 4.98 -6.02 2.27
C TRP A 159 4.86 -4.65 1.63
N SER A 160 5.99 -3.95 1.47
CA SER A 160 6.03 -2.60 0.92
C SER A 160 5.58 -2.60 -0.53
N GLU A 161 6.07 -3.53 -1.36
CA GLU A 161 5.66 -3.66 -2.76
C GLU A 161 4.16 -3.91 -2.88
N LYS A 162 3.62 -4.81 -2.06
CA LYS A 162 2.18 -5.09 -2.02
C LYS A 162 1.36 -3.86 -1.66
N VAL A 163 1.78 -3.12 -0.64
CA VAL A 163 1.10 -1.87 -0.24
C VAL A 163 1.22 -0.80 -1.33
N THR A 164 2.38 -0.68 -1.99
CA THR A 164 2.59 0.27 -3.08
C THR A 164 1.70 -0.03 -4.29
N ARG A 165 1.48 -1.31 -4.64
CA ARG A 165 0.50 -1.71 -5.68
C ARG A 165 -0.92 -1.29 -5.30
N ILE A 166 -1.29 -1.46 -4.02
CA ILE A 166 -2.60 -1.02 -3.51
C ILE A 166 -2.72 0.50 -3.60
N LEU A 167 -1.70 1.26 -3.20
CA LEU A 167 -1.68 2.71 -3.34
C LEU A 167 -1.86 3.16 -4.80
N LYS A 168 -1.22 2.50 -5.76
CA LYS A 168 -1.42 2.75 -7.20
C LYS A 168 -2.88 2.56 -7.59
N SER A 169 -3.50 1.45 -7.16
CA SER A 169 -4.89 1.14 -7.43
C SER A 169 -5.83 2.20 -6.85
N LEU A 170 -5.63 2.58 -5.59
CA LEU A 170 -6.44 3.58 -4.91
C LEU A 170 -6.30 4.98 -5.54
N LEU A 171 -5.08 5.40 -5.91
CA LEU A 171 -4.86 6.69 -6.57
C LEU A 171 -5.48 6.73 -7.96
N THR A 172 -5.34 5.65 -8.74
CA THR A 172 -5.99 5.54 -10.06
C THR A 172 -7.50 5.61 -9.95
N ARG A 173 -8.07 4.96 -8.92
CA ARG A 173 -9.51 4.98 -8.66
C ARG A 173 -9.97 6.37 -8.23
N TYR A 174 -9.29 6.99 -7.28
CA TYR A 174 -9.60 8.34 -6.81
C TYR A 174 -9.49 9.38 -7.93
N GLN A 175 -8.54 9.22 -8.87
CA GLN A 175 -8.44 10.10 -10.02
C GLN A 175 -9.67 10.05 -10.95
N LYS A 176 -10.36 8.90 -11.01
CA LYS A 176 -11.58 8.71 -11.82
C LYS A 176 -12.85 9.11 -11.08
N GLU A 177 -12.95 8.72 -9.80
CA GLU A 177 -14.17 8.86 -9.00
C GLU A 177 -14.21 10.14 -8.16
N GLY A 178 -13.05 10.75 -7.86
CA GLY A 178 -12.94 11.90 -6.98
C GLY A 178 -13.46 11.62 -5.57
N ASP A 179 -14.06 12.64 -4.96
CA ASP A 179 -14.55 12.57 -3.58
C ASP A 179 -15.69 11.57 -3.37
N VAL A 180 -16.40 11.18 -4.44
CA VAL A 180 -17.44 10.13 -4.40
C VAL A 180 -16.89 8.83 -3.83
N MET A 181 -15.62 8.51 -4.10
CA MET A 181 -14.93 7.34 -3.56
C MET A 181 -14.86 7.34 -2.02
N LEU A 182 -14.93 8.51 -1.40
CA LEU A 182 -14.77 8.73 0.04
C LEU A 182 -16.09 9.05 0.75
N GLU A 183 -17.21 9.10 0.02
CA GLU A 183 -18.53 9.34 0.60
C GLU A 183 -18.97 8.16 1.47
N ASN A 184 -19.52 8.46 2.65
CA ASN A 184 -20.08 7.49 3.60
C ASN A 184 -19.12 6.36 4.02
N THR A 185 -17.80 6.56 3.91
CA THR A 185 -16.80 5.53 4.21
C THR A 185 -15.65 6.11 5.05
N GLY A 186 -14.80 5.24 5.61
CA GLY A 186 -13.61 5.62 6.36
C GLY A 186 -12.33 5.20 5.65
N VAL A 187 -11.26 6.00 5.80
CA VAL A 187 -9.91 5.63 5.37
C VAL A 187 -9.13 5.14 6.59
N TYR A 188 -8.58 3.93 6.52
CA TYR A 188 -7.85 3.29 7.61
C TYR A 188 -6.46 2.87 7.14
N VAL A 189 -5.44 3.09 7.96
CA VAL A 189 -4.05 2.72 7.64
C VAL A 189 -3.49 1.79 8.70
N CYS A 190 -2.99 0.63 8.27
CA CYS A 190 -2.27 -0.28 9.15
C CYS A 190 -0.93 0.33 9.57
N THR A 191 -0.74 0.56 10.87
CA THR A 191 0.47 1.16 11.47
C THR A 191 1.73 0.31 11.35
N ILE A 192 1.60 -0.93 10.87
CA ILE A 192 2.69 -1.90 10.78
C ILE A 192 3.24 -2.02 9.35
N CYS A 193 2.37 -2.11 8.35
CA CYS A 193 2.79 -2.29 6.96
C CYS A 193 2.31 -1.20 6.00
N GLY A 194 1.55 -0.21 6.47
CA GLY A 194 1.05 0.89 5.64
C GLY A 194 -0.14 0.54 4.74
N PHE A 195 -0.75 -0.65 4.89
CA PHE A 195 -1.92 -1.04 4.10
C PHE A 195 -3.06 -0.04 4.32
N VAL A 196 -3.56 0.55 3.23
CA VAL A 196 -4.66 1.49 3.22
C VAL A 196 -5.94 0.74 2.86
N TYR A 197 -6.96 0.91 3.68
CA TYR A 197 -8.29 0.37 3.49
C TYR A 197 -9.31 1.50 3.44
N ILE A 198 -10.26 1.41 2.52
CA ILE A 198 -11.37 2.37 2.36
C ILE A 198 -12.66 1.57 2.50
N GLY A 199 -13.38 1.79 3.58
CA GLY A 199 -14.59 1.07 3.96
C GLY A 199 -15.13 1.54 5.32
N ASP A 200 -16.29 1.04 5.75
CA ASP A 200 -16.91 1.45 7.01
C ASP A 200 -16.10 1.04 8.25
N THR A 201 -15.59 -0.19 8.22
CA THR A 201 -14.80 -0.77 9.32
C THR A 201 -13.59 -1.52 8.78
N PRO A 202 -12.40 -1.35 9.37
CA PRO A 202 -11.19 -2.03 8.89
C PRO A 202 -11.30 -3.55 9.08
N PRO A 203 -10.60 -4.36 8.25
CA PRO A 203 -10.59 -5.81 8.40
C PRO A 203 -10.12 -6.27 9.78
N GLU A 204 -10.72 -7.33 10.32
CA GLU A 204 -10.32 -7.92 11.62
C GLU A 204 -8.81 -8.24 11.69
N ILE A 205 -8.25 -8.69 10.58
CA ILE A 205 -6.84 -9.02 10.41
C ILE A 205 -6.32 -8.31 9.15
N CYS A 206 -5.20 -7.61 9.27
CA CYS A 206 -4.56 -6.97 8.13
C CYS A 206 -4.19 -8.01 7.05
N PRO A 207 -4.66 -7.85 5.80
CA PRO A 207 -4.42 -8.84 4.75
C PRO A 207 -2.95 -8.95 4.32
N VAL A 208 -2.14 -7.93 4.63
CA VAL A 208 -0.72 -7.86 4.29
C VAL A 208 0.16 -8.46 5.38
N CYS A 209 0.19 -7.87 6.59
CA CYS A 209 1.11 -8.27 7.66
C CYS A 209 0.47 -9.11 8.78
N LYS A 210 -0.84 -9.39 8.71
CA LYS A 210 -1.58 -10.26 9.62
C LYS A 210 -1.68 -9.77 11.08
N VAL A 211 -1.49 -8.47 11.32
CA VAL A 211 -1.79 -7.87 12.63
C VAL A 211 -3.29 -7.65 12.81
N PRO A 212 -3.81 -7.61 14.05
CA PRO A 212 -5.24 -7.41 14.28
C PRO A 212 -5.69 -5.95 14.02
N ASN A 213 -7.00 -5.74 13.90
CA ASN A 213 -7.61 -4.46 13.53
C ASN A 213 -7.27 -3.26 14.42
N TRP A 214 -6.96 -3.47 15.71
CA TRP A 214 -6.54 -2.38 16.62
C TRP A 214 -5.18 -1.76 16.26
N LYS A 215 -4.48 -2.32 15.26
CA LYS A 215 -3.30 -1.71 14.64
C LYS A 215 -3.61 -0.80 13.46
N PHE A 216 -4.88 -0.61 13.10
CA PHE A 216 -5.29 0.37 12.11
C PHE A 216 -5.60 1.71 12.78
N GLU A 217 -5.09 2.78 12.20
CA GLU A 217 -5.45 4.15 12.55
C GLU A 217 -6.44 4.67 11.50
N LYS A 218 -7.54 5.29 11.95
CA LYS A 218 -8.43 6.01 11.05
C LYS A 218 -7.74 7.31 10.65
N VAL A 219 -7.70 7.60 9.35
CA VAL A 219 -7.15 8.86 8.84
C VAL A 219 -8.24 9.92 9.00
N GLU A 220 -7.96 10.89 9.85
CA GLU A 220 -8.78 12.09 9.96
C GLU A 220 -8.31 13.09 8.89
N GLY A 221 -9.26 13.67 8.14
CA GLY A 221 -8.96 14.68 7.13
C GLY A 221 -8.16 15.83 7.75
N ARG A 222 -7.18 16.37 7.00
CA ARG A 222 -6.47 17.56 7.45
C ARG A 222 -7.44 18.74 7.39
N SER A 223 -7.61 19.47 8.49
CA SER A 223 -8.29 20.76 8.48
C SER A 223 -7.60 21.64 7.44
N LEU A 224 -8.35 22.12 6.45
CA LEU A 224 -7.88 23.08 5.45
C LEU A 224 -7.62 24.45 6.11
#